data_AF-A0A7J7EHG2-F1
#
_entry.id   AF-A0A7J7EHG2-F1
#
_cell.length_a   1.000
_cell.length_b   1.000
_cell.length_c   1.000
_cell.angle_alpha   90.00
_cell.angle_beta   90.00
_cell.angle_gamma   90.00
#
_symmetry.space_group_name_H-M   'P 1'
#
loop_
_entity.id
_entity.type
_entity.pdbx_description
1 polymer ?
#
loop_
_entity_poly.entity_id
_entity_poly.type
_entity_poly.pdbx_seq_one_letter_code
_entity_poly.pdbx_strand_id
1 'polypeptide(L)'
;FDLVCVNAWMLDLTQAILNLGFLTGAFTLGYAADRYGRIVIYLISCFGVGITGVVVAFAPNFPVFVVFRFLQGVFGKGTWITCYVIGITQKSLLLSRVVPESPRWLITRKKGDKALKILRSIAKCNGKYLSPNYSEVIFFITSNKYC
;
A
#
# COMPACT_ATOMS: atom_id res chain seq x y z
N PHE A 1 8.79 -36.42 26.15
CA PHE A 1 8.35 -35.08 25.70
C PHE A 1 9.26 -34.58 24.57
N ASP A 2 9.89 -35.48 23.79
CA ASP A 2 11.06 -35.16 22.96
C ASP A 2 10.81 -35.14 21.45
N LEU A 3 9.61 -35.48 20.99
CA LEU A 3 9.27 -35.49 19.55
C LEU A 3 9.23 -34.09 18.93
N VAL A 4 9.00 -33.05 19.75
CA VAL A 4 8.95 -31.65 19.32
C VAL A 4 10.37 -31.09 19.11
N CYS A 5 11.34 -31.51 19.93
CA CYS A 5 12.71 -30.98 19.89
C CYS A 5 13.51 -31.45 18.67
N VAL A 6 13.31 -32.71 18.22
CA VAL A 6 13.99 -33.25 17.03
C VAL A 6 13.49 -32.61 15.73
N ASN A 7 12.24 -32.13 15.69
CA ASN A 7 11.63 -31.59 14.47
C ASN A 7 11.41 -30.07 14.50
N ALA A 8 11.86 -29.37 15.56
CA ALA A 8 11.74 -27.92 15.68
C ALA A 8 12.39 -27.18 14.49
N TRP A 9 13.54 -27.66 14.03
CA TRP A 9 14.26 -27.10 12.89
C TRP A 9 13.47 -27.11 11.59
N MET A 10 12.48 -28.01 11.44
CA MET A 10 11.65 -28.06 10.23
C MET A 10 10.76 -26.82 10.11
N LEU A 11 10.25 -26.31 11.23
CA LEU A 11 9.44 -25.09 11.28
C LEU A 11 10.30 -23.85 11.01
N ASP A 12 11.48 -23.78 11.64
CA ASP A 12 12.43 -22.68 11.47
C ASP A 12 12.97 -22.61 10.04
N LEU A 13 13.32 -23.77 9.46
CA LEU A 13 13.75 -23.88 8.07
C LEU A 13 12.65 -23.43 7.11
N THR A 14 11.40 -23.82 7.37
CA THR A 14 10.26 -23.42 6.54
C THR A 14 10.04 -21.90 6.58
N GLN A 15 10.19 -21.26 7.74
CA GLN A 15 10.12 -19.80 7.86
C GLN A 15 11.29 -19.10 7.15
N ALA A 16 12.51 -19.63 7.29
CA ALA A 16 13.69 -19.09 6.61
C ALA A 16 13.53 -19.13 5.08
N ILE A 17 13.06 -20.25 4.54
CA ILE A 17 12.85 -20.43 3.10
C ILE A 17 11.70 -19.56 2.58
N LEU A 18 10.62 -19.41 3.35
CA LEU A 18 9.57 -18.45 3.03
C LEU A 18 10.11 -17.03 2.93
N ASN A 19 10.95 -16.61 3.88
CA ASN A 19 11.59 -15.28 3.87
C ASN A 19 12.56 -15.11 2.70
N LEU A 20 13.29 -16.16 2.32
CA LEU A 20 14.11 -16.18 1.11
C LEU A 20 13.25 -16.00 -0.16
N GLY A 21 12.10 -16.66 -0.21
CA GLY A 21 11.09 -16.50 -1.26
C GLY A 21 10.59 -15.06 -1.35
N PHE A 22 10.35 -14.40 -0.21
CA PHE A 22 9.94 -13.00 -0.17
C PHE A 22 10.98 -12.04 -0.75
N LEU A 23 12.26 -12.28 -0.44
CA LEU A 23 13.36 -11.48 -0.98
C LEU A 23 13.44 -11.60 -2.51
N THR A 24 13.43 -12.84 -3.02
CA THR A 24 13.50 -13.10 -4.46
C THR A 24 12.25 -12.62 -5.20
N GLY A 25 11.07 -12.74 -4.59
CA GLY A 25 9.82 -12.18 -5.08
C GLY A 25 9.84 -10.65 -5.18
N ALA A 26 10.43 -9.96 -4.21
CA ALA A 26 10.53 -8.50 -4.24
C ALA A 26 11.35 -7.99 -5.44
N PHE A 27 12.47 -8.63 -5.77
CA PHE A 27 13.27 -8.26 -6.94
C PHE A 27 12.56 -8.57 -8.26
N THR A 28 11.99 -9.77 -8.39
CA THR A 28 11.36 -10.23 -9.64
C THR A 28 10.02 -9.54 -9.91
N LEU A 29 9.11 -9.54 -8.95
CA LEU A 29 7.80 -8.90 -9.07
C LEU A 29 7.91 -7.38 -9.06
N GLY A 30 8.90 -6.82 -8.36
CA GLY A 30 9.19 -5.39 -8.40
C GLY A 30 9.56 -4.94 -9.82
N TYR A 31 10.56 -5.61 -10.41
CA TYR A 31 10.96 -5.33 -11.80
C TYR A 31 9.82 -5.54 -12.80
N ALA A 32 9.00 -6.58 -12.62
CA ALA A 32 7.83 -6.82 -13.46
C ALA A 32 6.73 -5.77 -13.29
N ALA A 33 6.51 -5.27 -12.06
CA ALA A 33 5.47 -4.30 -11.73
C ALA A 33 5.67 -2.97 -12.48
N ASP A 34 6.92 -2.56 -12.65
CA ASP A 34 7.28 -1.35 -13.39
C ASP A 34 6.98 -1.46 -14.89
N ARG A 35 6.94 -2.68 -15.46
CA ARG A 35 6.78 -2.88 -16.91
C ARG A 35 5.38 -3.29 -17.36
N TYR A 36 4.68 -4.12 -16.59
CA TYR A 36 3.35 -4.66 -16.96
C TYR A 36 2.18 -3.96 -16.26
N GLY A 37 2.46 -3.02 -15.36
CA GLY A 37 1.44 -2.28 -14.63
C GLY A 37 0.99 -2.97 -13.34
N ARG A 38 0.65 -2.14 -12.35
CA ARG A 38 0.47 -2.53 -10.94
C ARG A 38 -0.69 -3.50 -10.68
N ILE A 39 -1.76 -3.41 -11.47
CA ILE A 39 -2.97 -4.25 -11.34
C ILE A 39 -2.75 -5.66 -11.89
N VAL A 40 -1.99 -5.81 -12.98
CA VAL A 40 -1.73 -7.11 -13.61
C VAL A 40 -0.83 -7.96 -12.73
N ILE A 41 0.24 -7.38 -12.18
CA ILE A 41 1.12 -8.07 -11.21
C ILE A 41 0.34 -8.54 -9.99
N TYR A 42 -0.62 -7.74 -9.52
CA TYR A 42 -1.46 -8.11 -8.38
C TYR A 42 -2.31 -9.35 -8.67
N LEU A 43 -2.97 -9.39 -9.85
CA LEU A 43 -3.77 -10.54 -10.26
C LEU A 43 -2.92 -11.81 -10.39
N ILE A 44 -1.77 -11.72 -11.06
CA ILE A 44 -0.85 -12.85 -11.23
C ILE A 44 -0.37 -13.39 -9.88
N SER A 45 -0.02 -12.50 -8.94
CA SER A 45 0.42 -12.90 -7.60
C SER A 45 -0.69 -13.60 -6.81
N CYS A 46 -1.93 -13.12 -6.93
CA CYS A 46 -3.09 -13.72 -6.27
C CYS A 46 -3.38 -15.14 -6.79
N PHE A 47 -3.38 -15.33 -8.11
CA PHE A 47 -3.50 -16.65 -8.72
C PHE A 47 -2.33 -17.56 -8.34
N GLY A 48 -1.11 -17.05 -8.34
CA GLY A 48 0.10 -17.79 -7.95
C GLY A 48 0.04 -18.29 -6.50
N VAL A 49 -0.38 -17.45 -5.55
CA VAL A 49 -0.59 -17.86 -4.14
C VAL A 49 -1.69 -18.90 -4.02
N GLY A 50 -2.81 -18.74 -4.73
CA GLY A 50 -3.92 -19.69 -4.70
C GLY A 50 -3.49 -21.08 -5.19
N ILE A 51 -2.84 -21.14 -6.36
CA ILE A 51 -2.37 -22.40 -6.96
C ILE A 51 -1.33 -23.06 -6.05
N THR A 52 -0.30 -22.32 -5.63
CA THR A 52 0.74 -22.87 -4.75
C THR A 52 0.18 -23.33 -3.40
N GLY A 53 -0.83 -22.64 -2.85
CA GLY A 53 -1.52 -23.06 -1.63
C GLY A 53 -2.29 -24.37 -1.76
N VAL A 54 -3.02 -24.57 -2.87
CA VAL A 54 -3.73 -25.83 -3.13
C VAL A 54 -2.73 -26.97 -3.28
N VAL A 55 -1.63 -26.74 -4.01
CA VAL A 55 -0.61 -27.78 -4.23
C VAL A 55 0.11 -28.17 -2.93
N VAL A 56 0.35 -27.23 -2.02
CA VAL A 56 0.90 -27.52 -0.69
C VAL A 56 0.00 -28.46 0.11
N ALA A 57 -1.33 -28.35 -0.02
CA ALA A 57 -2.27 -29.20 0.71
C ALA A 57 -2.19 -30.68 0.31
N PHE A 58 -1.74 -30.98 -0.91
CA PHE A 58 -1.60 -32.34 -1.42
C PHE A 58 -0.18 -32.90 -1.34
N ALA A 59 0.78 -32.18 -0.75
CA ALA A 59 2.18 -32.59 -0.76
C ALA A 59 2.46 -33.71 0.28
N PRO A 60 2.82 -34.95 -0.12
CA PRO A 60 3.11 -36.04 0.81
C PRO A 60 4.60 -36.09 1.23
N ASN A 61 5.46 -35.32 0.55
CA ASN A 61 6.91 -35.34 0.74
C ASN A 61 7.44 -33.99 1.27
N PHE A 62 8.30 -34.03 2.28
CA PHE A 62 8.93 -32.84 2.88
C PHE A 62 9.70 -31.93 1.89
N PRO A 63 10.56 -32.43 0.98
CA PRO A 63 11.26 -31.55 0.03
C PRO A 63 10.31 -30.85 -0.95
N VAL A 64 9.25 -31.54 -1.37
CA VAL A 64 8.21 -30.99 -2.25
C VAL A 64 7.43 -29.89 -1.53
N PHE A 65 7.08 -30.11 -0.27
CA PHE A 65 6.46 -29.09 0.59
C PHE A 65 7.34 -27.84 0.71
N VAL A 66 8.65 -28.00 0.91
CA VAL A 66 9.60 -26.88 1.04
C VAL A 66 9.72 -26.07 -0.26
N VAL A 67 9.78 -26.72 -1.42
CA VAL A 67 9.84 -26.03 -2.74
C VAL A 67 8.56 -25.23 -2.99
N PHE A 68 7.39 -25.80 -2.71
CA PHE A 68 6.14 -25.08 -2.87
C PHE A 68 5.98 -23.94 -1.86
N ARG A 69 6.53 -24.08 -0.65
CA ARG A 69 6.62 -22.98 0.33
C ARG A 69 7.50 -21.85 -0.16
N PHE A 70 8.64 -22.13 -0.80
CA PHE A 70 9.46 -21.09 -1.43
C PHE A 70 8.69 -20.34 -2.52
N LEU A 71 8.03 -21.06 -3.43
CA LEU A 71 7.18 -20.49 -4.47
C LEU A 71 6.04 -19.64 -3.89
N GLN A 72 5.36 -20.16 -2.86
CA GLN A 72 4.34 -19.40 -2.13
C GLN A 72 4.93 -18.14 -1.47
N GLY A 73 6.21 -18.19 -1.07
CA GLY A 73 6.99 -17.04 -0.66
C GLY A 73 7.03 -15.97 -1.74
N VAL A 74 7.55 -16.31 -2.92
CA VAL A 74 7.73 -15.40 -4.07
C VAL A 74 6.45 -14.62 -4.39
N PHE A 75 5.28 -15.28 -4.44
CA PHE A 75 3.99 -14.63 -4.75
C PHE A 75 3.28 -14.04 -3.52
N GLY A 76 3.59 -14.54 -2.32
CA GLY A 76 2.87 -14.30 -1.08
C GLY A 76 2.98 -12.88 -0.55
N LYS A 77 4.18 -12.43 -0.12
CA LYS A 77 4.33 -11.09 0.50
C LYS A 77 3.99 -9.95 -0.45
N GLY A 78 4.24 -10.13 -1.75
CA GLY A 78 3.89 -9.16 -2.78
C GLY A 78 2.39 -8.85 -2.79
N THR A 79 1.55 -9.87 -2.58
CA THR A 79 0.09 -9.71 -2.52
C THR A 79 -0.34 -8.86 -1.32
N TRP A 80 0.21 -9.11 -0.12
CA TRP A 80 -0.15 -8.38 1.09
C TRP A 80 0.23 -6.90 0.99
N ILE A 81 1.46 -6.61 0.57
CA ILE A 81 1.94 -5.23 0.40
C ILE A 81 1.13 -4.53 -0.69
N THR A 82 0.83 -5.20 -1.80
CA THR A 82 0.06 -4.61 -2.90
C THR A 82 -1.39 -4.35 -2.51
N CYS A 83 -2.03 -5.22 -1.72
CA CYS A 83 -3.34 -4.97 -1.11
C CYS A 83 -3.35 -3.68 -0.29
N TYR A 84 -2.36 -3.52 0.59
CA TYR A 84 -2.23 -2.29 1.39
C TYR A 84 -2.06 -1.07 0.49
N VAL A 85 -1.24 -1.14 -0.55
CA VAL A 85 -1.03 0.02 -1.41
C VAL A 85 -2.26 0.37 -2.24
N ILE A 86 -3.00 -0.60 -2.76
CA ILE A 86 -4.26 -0.34 -3.47
C ILE A 86 -5.28 0.27 -2.50
N GLY A 87 -5.37 -0.24 -1.26
CA GLY A 87 -6.25 0.29 -0.22
C GLY A 87 -5.97 1.75 0.13
N ILE A 88 -4.70 2.12 0.34
CA ILE A 88 -4.34 3.53 0.58
C ILE A 88 -4.55 4.40 -0.66
N THR A 89 -4.36 3.86 -1.87
CA THR A 89 -4.55 4.63 -3.12
C THR A 89 -6.03 4.92 -3.36
N GLN A 90 -6.90 3.92 -3.17
CA GLN A 90 -8.36 4.07 -3.19
C GLN A 90 -8.80 5.10 -2.14
N LYS A 91 -8.30 4.99 -0.91
CA LYS A 91 -8.60 5.95 0.16
C LYS A 91 -8.07 7.35 -0.13
N SER A 92 -6.91 7.49 -0.76
CA SER A 92 -6.34 8.77 -1.21
C SER A 92 -7.18 9.41 -2.32
N LEU A 93 -7.70 8.62 -3.26
CA LEU A 93 -8.63 9.10 -4.29
C LEU A 93 -9.98 9.51 -3.68
N LEU A 94 -10.48 8.78 -2.68
CA LEU A 94 -11.69 9.15 -1.95
C LEU A 94 -11.49 10.42 -1.10
N LEU A 95 -10.32 10.56 -0.49
CA LEU A 95 -9.93 11.79 0.19
C LEU A 95 -9.89 12.98 -0.77
N SER A 96 -9.56 12.82 -2.05
CA SER A 96 -9.66 13.92 -3.02
C SER A 96 -11.10 14.40 -3.28
N ARG A 97 -12.12 13.56 -3.07
CA ARG A 97 -13.54 13.96 -3.18
C ARG A 97 -14.06 14.65 -1.91
N VAL A 98 -13.52 14.33 -0.74
CA VAL A 98 -13.98 14.89 0.55
C VAL A 98 -13.12 16.07 1.02
N VAL A 99 -11.82 16.03 0.72
CA VAL A 99 -10.82 17.03 1.10
C VAL A 99 -10.03 17.42 -0.16
N PRO A 100 -10.30 18.60 -0.76
CA PRO A 100 -9.60 19.01 -1.97
C PRO A 100 -8.13 19.33 -1.66
N GLU A 101 -7.21 18.42 -2.01
CA GLU A 101 -5.71 18.47 -2.09
C GLU A 101 -4.89 19.30 -1.06
N SER A 102 -5.53 19.89 -0.06
CA SER A 102 -5.05 21.00 0.78
C SER A 102 -4.76 22.32 0.03
N PRO A 103 -5.15 23.49 0.58
CA PRO A 103 -4.77 24.80 0.04
C PRO A 103 -3.25 25.03 -0.07
N ARG A 104 -2.45 24.34 0.75
CA ARG A 104 -0.97 24.49 0.77
C ARG A 104 -0.32 24.00 -0.52
N TRP A 105 -0.77 22.88 -1.07
CA TRP A 105 -0.25 22.33 -2.33
C TRP A 105 -0.63 23.20 -3.55
N LEU A 106 -1.80 23.84 -3.50
CA LEU A 106 -2.22 24.78 -4.55
C LEU A 106 -1.40 26.07 -4.53
N ILE A 107 -0.96 26.51 -3.34
CA ILE A 107 -0.05 27.65 -3.17
C ILE A 107 1.33 27.30 -3.77
N THR A 108 1.88 26.10 -3.52
CA THR A 108 3.17 25.69 -4.10
C THR A 108 3.13 25.54 -5.62
N ARG A 109 1.96 25.19 -6.20
CA ARG A 109 1.75 25.11 -7.66
C ARG A 109 1.36 26.44 -8.33
N LYS A 110 1.39 27.58 -7.62
CA LYS A 110 0.96 28.91 -8.12
C LYS A 110 -0.46 28.95 -8.72
N LYS A 111 -1.35 28.03 -8.34
CA LYS A 111 -2.77 28.02 -8.79
C LYS A 111 -3.65 28.73 -7.76
N GLY A 112 -3.37 30.03 -7.56
CA GLY A 112 -3.98 30.87 -6.53
C GLY A 112 -5.50 30.95 -6.60
N ASP A 113 -6.09 31.03 -7.80
CA ASP A 113 -7.54 31.14 -7.98
C ASP A 113 -8.32 29.90 -7.50
N LYS A 114 -7.75 28.70 -7.73
CA LYS A 114 -8.34 27.45 -7.24
C LYS A 114 -8.25 27.35 -5.72
N ALA A 115 -7.11 27.78 -5.15
CA ALA A 115 -6.94 27.85 -3.70
C ALA A 115 -7.95 28.79 -3.06
N LEU A 116 -8.12 29.99 -3.62
CA LEU A 116 -9.03 31.01 -3.11
C LEU A 116 -10.49 30.54 -3.13
N LYS A 117 -10.92 29.82 -4.18
CA LYS A 117 -12.27 29.26 -4.29
C LYS A 117 -12.57 28.22 -3.19
N ILE A 118 -11.61 27.33 -2.91
CA ILE A 118 -11.72 26.33 -1.84
C ILE A 118 -11.78 27.02 -0.48
N LEU A 119 -10.88 27.98 -0.24
CA LEU A 119 -10.80 28.73 1.02
C LEU A 119 -12.06 29.56 1.29
N ARG A 120 -12.66 30.16 0.26
CA ARG A 120 -13.97 30.84 0.40
C ARG A 120 -15.09 29.86 0.78
N SER A 121 -15.09 28.64 0.25
CA SER A 121 -16.09 27.63 0.60
C SER A 121 -15.97 27.20 2.06
N ILE A 122 -14.73 27.03 2.55
CA ILE A 122 -14.44 26.72 3.96
C ILE A 122 -14.78 27.91 4.87
N ALA A 123 -14.43 29.13 4.47
CA ALA A 123 -14.72 30.34 5.23
C ALA A 123 -16.23 30.55 5.39
N LYS A 124 -17.04 30.24 4.35
CA LYS A 124 -18.51 30.22 4.44
C LYS A 124 -19.05 29.20 5.44
N CYS A 125 -18.50 27.99 5.48
CA CYS A 125 -18.87 27.00 6.50
C CYS A 125 -18.58 27.50 7.92
N ASN A 126 -17.53 28.31 8.08
CA ASN A 126 -17.13 28.90 9.36
C ASN A 126 -17.75 30.28 9.63
N GLY A 127 -18.65 30.77 8.78
CA GLY A 127 -19.29 32.09 8.91
C GLY A 127 -18.34 33.29 8.78
N LYS A 128 -17.11 33.10 8.27
CA LYS A 128 -16.10 34.17 8.11
C LYS A 128 -15.94 34.55 6.63
N TYR A 129 -15.65 35.82 6.37
CA TYR A 129 -15.39 36.33 5.03
C TYR A 129 -13.88 36.49 4.81
N LEU A 130 -13.37 35.90 3.73
CA LEU A 130 -11.95 35.95 3.40
C LEU A 130 -11.66 37.14 2.47
N SER A 131 -10.79 38.03 2.93
CA SER A 131 -10.26 39.15 2.15
C SER A 131 -9.44 38.65 0.94
N PRO A 132 -9.47 39.34 -0.22
CA PRO A 132 -8.78 38.92 -1.45
C PRO A 132 -7.23 38.99 -1.35
N ASN A 133 -6.68 39.42 -0.22
CA ASN A 133 -5.26 39.67 -0.04
C ASN A 133 -4.52 38.39 0.39
N TYR A 134 -3.56 37.92 -0.43
CA TYR A 134 -2.86 36.64 -0.23
C TYR A 134 -2.15 36.51 1.13
N SER A 135 -1.67 37.62 1.70
CA SER A 135 -0.99 37.65 3.00
C SER A 135 -1.91 37.29 4.17
N GLU A 136 -3.16 37.79 4.15
CA GLU A 136 -4.17 37.48 5.17
C GLU A 136 -4.68 36.04 5.05
N VAL A 137 -4.70 35.51 3.83
CA VAL A 137 -5.08 34.12 3.54
C VAL A 137 -4.07 33.14 4.17
N ILE A 138 -2.77 33.41 4.06
CA ILE A 138 -1.73 32.58 4.68
C ILE A 138 -1.86 32.60 6.20
N PHE A 139 -2.18 33.75 6.79
CA PHE A 139 -2.41 33.88 8.23
C PHE A 139 -3.62 33.05 8.68
N PHE A 140 -4.73 33.09 7.94
CA PHE A 140 -5.94 32.30 8.23
C PHE A 140 -5.66 30.78 8.21
N ILE A 141 -4.89 30.29 7.23
CA ILE A 141 -4.51 28.86 7.13
C ILE A 141 -3.59 28.43 8.29
N THR A 142 -2.79 29.34 8.83
CA THR A 142 -1.86 29.04 9.92
C THR A 142 -2.56 29.09 11.28
N SER A 143 -3.58 29.95 11.42
CA SER A 143 -4.40 30.08 12.63
C SER A 143 -5.42 28.95 12.80
N ASN A 144 -5.97 28.40 11.70
CA ASN A 144 -7.01 27.38 11.71
C ASN A 144 -6.46 25.94 11.57
N LYS A 145 -5.22 25.71 12.04
CA LYS A 145 -4.51 24.41 11.94
C LYS A 145 -5.03 23.34 12.93
N TYR A 146 -5.96 23.71 13.80
CA TYR A 146 -6.55 22.83 14.81
C TYR A 146 -8.07 22.76 14.63
N CYS A 147 -8.49 22.01 13.64
CA CYS A 147 -9.72 21.21 13.64
C CYS A 147 -9.33 19.83 13.09
#